data_AF-A0A165WSZ7-F1
#
_entry.id   AF-A0A165WSZ7-F1
#
_cell.length_a   1.000
_cell.length_b   1.000
_cell.length_c   1.000
_cell.angle_alpha   90.00
_cell.angle_beta   90.00
_cell.angle_gamma   90.00
#
_symmetry.space_group_name_H-M   'P 1'
#
loop_
_entity.id
_entity.type
_entity.pdbx_description
1 polymer ?
#
loop_
_entity_poly.entity_id
_entity_poly.type
_entity_poly.pdbx_seq_one_letter_code
_entity_poly.pdbx_strand_id
1 'polypeptide(L)'
;YKQVQNKVRPVATTLPDEFRIVRHEHKQALDNCPPLPREAPPFIPTSKFTQERMDALKLDPHSFLYPAELRLVQWVLAANERALAWDETEKGRFKDSYFDPVVIPTIEHIPWQQKNIPIPPGILEDVVKIIKAKIQSGVYEPS
;
A
#
# COMPACT_ATOMS: atom_id res chain seq x y z
N TYR A 1 -13.52 -34.46 -12.01
CA TYR A 1 -13.38 -34.09 -10.59
C TYR A 1 -12.63 -35.22 -9.88
N LYS A 2 -11.57 -34.95 -9.10
CA LYS A 2 -10.88 -36.01 -8.34
C LYS A 2 -11.81 -36.53 -7.23
N GLN A 3 -11.96 -37.85 -7.12
CA GLN A 3 -12.73 -38.45 -6.01
C GLN A 3 -12.13 -38.03 -4.66
N VAL A 4 -12.96 -37.90 -3.62
CA VAL A 4 -12.55 -37.43 -2.29
C VAL A 4 -11.36 -38.23 -1.74
N GLN A 5 -11.35 -39.55 -1.96
CA GLN A 5 -10.26 -40.46 -1.58
C GLN A 5 -8.92 -40.18 -2.28
N ASN A 6 -8.95 -39.59 -3.48
CA ASN A 6 -7.75 -39.27 -4.28
C ASN A 6 -7.30 -37.81 -4.08
N LYS A 7 -7.93 -37.08 -3.16
CA LYS A 7 -7.64 -35.67 -2.90
C LYS A 7 -6.44 -35.59 -1.96
N VAL A 8 -5.27 -35.25 -2.52
CA VAL A 8 -4.06 -34.96 -1.75
C VAL A 8 -4.29 -33.66 -0.99
N ARG A 9 -4.12 -33.70 0.33
CA ARG A 9 -4.15 -32.52 1.19
C ARG A 9 -2.71 -32.18 1.55
N PRO A 10 -2.26 -30.93 1.37
CA PRO A 10 -0.95 -30.52 1.87
C PRO A 10 -0.95 -30.67 3.39
N VAL A 11 0.12 -31.25 3.92
CA VAL A 11 0.39 -31.30 5.36
C VAL A 11 1.02 -29.99 5.76
N ALA A 12 0.54 -29.38 6.85
CA ALA A 12 1.16 -28.17 7.37
C ALA A 12 2.59 -28.49 7.83
N THR A 13 3.57 -27.87 7.15
CA THR A 13 5.01 -28.00 7.44
C THR A 13 5.55 -26.63 7.85
N THR A 14 6.68 -26.62 8.58
CA THR A 14 7.41 -25.39 8.90
C THR A 14 8.08 -24.81 7.66
N LEU A 15 7.94 -23.50 7.42
CA LEU A 15 8.63 -22.80 6.33
C LEU A 15 10.15 -22.88 6.54
N PRO A 16 10.93 -23.41 5.57
CA PRO A 16 12.38 -23.45 5.67
C PRO A 16 12.97 -22.05 5.80
N ASP A 17 14.09 -21.92 6.51
CA ASP A 17 14.69 -20.62 6.83
C ASP A 17 15.09 -19.83 5.58
N GLU A 18 15.46 -20.50 4.49
CA GLU A 18 15.81 -19.88 3.20
C GLU A 18 14.66 -19.11 2.53
N PHE A 19 13.40 -19.43 2.87
CA PHE A 19 12.21 -18.74 2.34
C PHE A 19 11.65 -17.71 3.33
N ARG A 20 12.29 -17.50 4.48
CA ARG A 20 11.84 -16.50 5.44
C ARG A 20 12.12 -15.10 4.92
N ILE A 21 11.15 -14.21 5.12
CA ILE A 21 11.30 -12.79 4.78
C ILE A 21 12.30 -12.16 5.76
N VAL A 22 13.45 -11.75 5.25
CA VAL A 22 14.44 -10.98 6.00
C VAL A 22 14.06 -9.50 5.96
N ARG A 23 14.07 -8.84 7.12
CA ARG A 23 13.82 -7.41 7.26
C ARG A 23 15.12 -6.74 7.66
N HIS A 24 15.56 -5.78 6.87
CA HIS A 24 16.77 -5.03 7.14
C HIS A 24 16.44 -3.75 7.92
N GLU A 25 17.18 -3.51 9.00
CA GLU A 25 17.05 -2.26 9.76
C GLU A 25 17.68 -1.09 9.01
N HIS A 26 16.96 0.03 8.93
CA HIS A 26 17.48 1.26 8.35
C HIS A 26 17.63 2.34 9.42
N LYS A 27 18.87 2.53 9.88
CA LYS A 27 19.21 3.41 11.01
C LYS A 27 18.83 4.88 10.81
N GLN A 28 18.64 5.30 9.56
CA GLN A 28 18.46 6.71 9.18
C GLN A 28 17.04 7.04 8.71
N ALA A 29 16.05 6.18 9.01
CA ALA A 29 14.69 6.33 8.50
C ALA A 29 14.00 7.64 8.92
N LEU A 30 14.42 8.22 10.06
CA LEU A 30 13.83 9.43 10.64
C LEU A 30 14.71 10.68 10.51
N ASP A 31 15.90 10.57 9.90
CA ASP A 31 16.89 11.66 9.86
C ASP A 31 16.36 12.92 9.15
N ASN A 32 15.41 12.74 8.23
CA ASN A 32 14.80 13.82 7.45
C ASN A 32 13.48 14.34 8.05
N CYS A 33 13.07 13.87 9.22
CA CYS A 33 11.83 14.32 9.84
C CYS A 33 12.01 15.74 10.40
N PRO A 34 11.20 16.73 9.98
CA PRO A 34 11.31 18.08 10.51
C PRO A 34 10.97 18.11 12.01
N PRO A 35 11.64 18.94 12.81
CA PRO A 35 11.31 19.08 14.21
C PRO A 35 9.91 19.69 14.37
N LEU A 36 9.21 19.32 15.45
CA LEU A 36 7.90 19.89 15.74
C LEU A 36 8.02 21.39 16.08
N PRO A 37 7.23 22.26 15.44
CA PRO A 37 7.21 23.67 15.78
C PRO A 37 6.53 23.86 17.14
N ARG A 38 7.01 24.84 17.91
CA ARG A 38 6.37 25.25 19.17
C ARG A 38 4.99 25.89 18.93
N GLU A 39 4.87 26.64 17.84
CA GLU A 39 3.62 27.23 17.36
C GLU A 39 3.48 26.87 15.88
N ALA A 40 2.44 26.10 15.55
CA ALA A 40 2.19 25.67 14.18
C ALA A 40 1.69 26.84 13.33
N PRO A 41 2.28 27.08 12.14
CA PRO A 41 1.77 28.08 11.20
C PRO A 41 0.37 27.68 10.71
N PRO A 42 -0.43 28.63 10.19
CA PRO A 42 -1.69 28.31 9.55
C PRO A 42 -1.45 27.36 8.36
N PHE A 43 -2.42 26.48 8.11
CA PHE A 43 -2.37 25.57 6.97
C PHE A 43 -2.34 26.35 5.66
N ILE A 44 -1.40 25.98 4.78
CA ILE A 44 -1.28 26.51 3.43
C ILE A 44 -1.46 25.33 2.47
N PRO A 45 -2.49 25.35 1.61
CA PRO A 45 -2.70 24.29 0.63
C PRO A 45 -1.49 24.14 -0.30
N THR A 46 -1.07 22.91 -0.52
CA THR A 46 -0.03 22.55 -1.50
C THR A 46 -0.66 21.94 -2.75
N SER A 47 0.15 21.68 -3.78
CA SER A 47 -0.33 21.03 -5.01
C SER A 47 -0.90 19.63 -4.75
N LYS A 48 -0.38 18.92 -3.74
CA LYS A 48 -0.85 17.58 -3.34
C LYS A 48 -1.85 17.61 -2.20
N PHE A 49 -1.67 18.49 -1.21
CA PHE A 49 -2.56 18.54 -0.07
C PHE A 49 -3.41 19.80 -0.12
N THR A 50 -4.55 19.68 -0.81
CA THR A 50 -5.51 20.77 -1.04
C THR A 50 -6.43 20.97 0.17
N GLN A 51 -7.12 22.12 0.20
CA GLN A 51 -8.12 22.41 1.23
C GLN A 51 -9.25 21.36 1.23
N GLU A 52 -9.74 20.95 0.05
CA GLU A 52 -10.78 19.92 -0.07
C GLU A 52 -10.35 18.59 0.57
N ARG A 53 -9.09 18.19 0.35
CA ARG A 53 -8.50 16.98 0.94
C ARG A 53 -8.39 17.11 2.46
N MET A 54 -8.02 18.29 2.97
CA MET A 54 -7.99 18.57 4.40
C MET A 54 -9.37 18.48 5.04
N ASP A 55 -10.38 19.10 4.44
CA ASP A 55 -11.75 19.12 4.95
C ASP A 55 -12.38 17.71 4.94
N ALA A 56 -12.02 16.90 3.94
CA ALA A 56 -12.45 15.51 3.84
C ALA A 56 -11.93 14.61 4.98
N LEU A 57 -10.76 14.93 5.56
CA LEU A 57 -10.17 14.14 6.65
C LEU A 57 -10.96 14.24 7.97
N LYS A 58 -11.79 15.29 8.14
CA LYS A 58 -12.61 15.52 9.34
C LYS A 58 -11.82 15.27 10.64
N LEU A 59 -10.68 15.96 10.79
CA LEU A 59 -9.66 15.66 11.81
C LEU A 59 -10.18 15.69 13.25
N ASP A 60 -11.19 16.51 13.53
CA ASP A 60 -11.77 16.61 14.87
C ASP A 60 -13.29 16.63 14.82
N PRO A 61 -13.94 15.46 14.63
CA PRO A 61 -15.39 15.39 14.50
C PRO A 61 -16.11 15.63 15.83
N HIS A 62 -15.39 15.58 16.96
CA HIS A 62 -15.94 15.72 18.31
C HIS A 62 -15.48 16.99 19.03
N SER A 63 -14.75 17.88 18.34
CA SER A 63 -14.18 19.10 18.93
C SER A 63 -13.36 18.83 20.20
N PHE A 64 -12.62 17.71 20.21
CA PHE A 64 -11.79 17.29 21.34
C PHE A 64 -10.47 18.07 21.39
N LEU A 65 -9.92 18.44 20.24
CA LEU A 65 -8.61 19.08 20.15
C LEU A 65 -8.71 20.59 20.40
N TYR A 66 -7.70 21.15 21.07
CA TYR A 66 -7.57 22.60 21.12
C TYR A 66 -7.27 23.17 19.73
N PRO A 67 -7.66 24.43 19.43
CA PRO A 67 -7.36 25.05 18.15
C PRO A 67 -5.87 25.03 17.77
N ALA A 68 -4.97 25.10 18.76
CA ALA A 68 -3.52 25.01 18.55
C ALA A 68 -3.06 23.58 18.19
N GLU A 69 -3.66 22.56 18.81
CA GLU A 69 -3.35 21.15 18.52
C GLU A 69 -3.86 20.76 17.14
N LEU A 70 -5.07 21.20 16.78
CA LEU A 70 -5.63 20.97 15.46
C LEU A 70 -4.72 21.57 14.37
N ARG A 71 -4.22 22.80 14.57
CA ARG A 71 -3.22 23.41 13.67
C ARG A 71 -1.92 22.61 13.61
N LEU A 72 -1.46 22.06 14.73
CA LEU A 72 -0.27 21.21 14.75
C LEU A 72 -0.48 19.93 13.93
N VAL A 73 -1.63 19.28 14.06
CA VAL A 73 -1.97 18.08 13.27
C VAL A 73 -2.02 18.42 11.77
N GLN A 74 -2.67 19.53 11.40
CA GLN A 74 -2.69 20.00 10.01
C GLN A 74 -1.29 20.24 9.46
N TRP A 75 -0.40 20.85 10.26
CA TRP A 75 0.99 21.07 9.90
C TRP A 75 1.76 19.76 9.72
N VAL A 76 1.61 18.78 10.63
CA VAL A 76 2.28 17.48 10.52
C VAL A 76 1.85 16.76 9.25
N LEU A 77 0.57 16.78 8.91
CA LEU A 77 0.05 16.17 7.68
C LEU A 77 0.59 16.86 6.44
N ALA A 78 0.63 18.19 6.42
CA ALA A 78 1.18 18.96 5.31
C ALA A 78 2.69 18.74 5.14
N ALA A 79 3.45 18.72 6.24
CA ALA A 79 4.89 18.45 6.22
C ALA A 79 5.20 17.03 5.68
N ASN A 80 4.29 16.09 5.89
CA ASN A 80 4.40 14.70 5.45
C ASN A 80 3.48 14.38 4.26
N GLU A 81 3.13 15.37 3.43
CA GLU A 81 2.19 15.20 2.31
C GLU A 81 2.56 14.04 1.36
N ARG A 82 3.85 13.72 1.23
CA ARG A 82 4.36 12.64 0.38
C ARG A 82 4.08 11.24 0.91
N ALA A 83 3.76 11.12 2.20
CA ALA A 83 3.37 9.85 2.83
C ALA A 83 1.89 9.53 2.63
N LEU A 84 1.08 10.52 2.21
CA LEU A 84 -0.33 10.34 1.92
C LEU A 84 -0.51 9.97 0.45
N ALA A 85 -1.36 8.97 0.19
CA ALA A 85 -1.76 8.57 -1.15
C ALA A 85 -3.26 8.82 -1.34
N TRP A 86 -3.61 9.63 -2.33
CA TRP A 86 -5.00 9.98 -2.64
C TRP A 86 -5.57 9.14 -3.80
N ASP A 87 -4.70 8.56 -4.61
CA ASP A 87 -5.04 7.61 -5.67
C ASP A 87 -4.03 6.44 -5.74
N GLU A 88 -4.30 5.47 -6.61
CA GLU A 88 -3.39 4.32 -6.80
C GLU A 88 -2.04 4.71 -7.40
N THR A 89 -1.93 5.83 -8.10
CA THR A 89 -0.68 6.28 -8.73
C THR A 89 0.30 6.89 -7.73
N GLU A 90 -0.23 7.46 -6.64
CA GLU A 90 0.56 7.98 -5.52
C GLU A 90 0.96 6.89 -4.51
N LYS A 91 0.44 5.67 -4.66
CA LYS A 91 0.74 4.55 -3.78
C LYS A 91 2.23 4.22 -3.85
N GLY A 92 2.92 4.42 -2.73
CA GLY A 92 4.33 4.05 -2.60
C GLY A 92 4.57 2.55 -2.55
N ARG A 93 5.81 2.15 -2.80
CA ARG A 93 6.34 0.81 -2.52
C ARG A 93 7.44 0.89 -1.47
N PHE A 94 7.65 -0.19 -0.73
CA PHE A 94 8.83 -0.29 0.11
C PHE A 94 10.09 -0.24 -0.76
N LYS A 95 11.15 0.38 -0.24
CA LYS A 95 12.45 0.34 -0.91
C LYS A 95 13.02 -1.07 -0.78
N ASP A 96 13.67 -1.55 -1.84
CA ASP A 96 14.31 -2.87 -1.88
C ASP A 96 15.39 -3.04 -0.80
N SER A 97 15.91 -1.94 -0.26
CA SER A 97 16.86 -1.96 0.87
C SER A 97 16.26 -2.45 2.19
N TYR A 98 14.92 -2.48 2.33
CA TYR A 98 14.25 -2.93 3.56
C TYR A 98 13.88 -4.41 3.53
N PHE A 99 13.54 -4.93 2.35
CA PHE A 99 13.04 -6.28 2.19
C PHE A 99 13.63 -6.90 0.92
N ASP A 100 14.21 -8.08 1.07
CA ASP A 100 14.60 -8.89 -0.08
C ASP A 100 13.36 -9.39 -0.83
N PRO A 101 13.47 -9.66 -2.15
CA PRO A 101 12.38 -10.26 -2.92
C PRO A 101 11.88 -11.56 -2.29
N VAL A 102 10.56 -11.70 -2.19
CA VAL A 102 9.93 -12.89 -1.61
C VAL A 102 10.10 -14.07 -2.56
N VAL A 103 10.74 -15.14 -2.06
CA VAL A 103 10.85 -16.41 -2.78
C VAL A 103 9.72 -17.33 -2.34
N ILE A 104 8.89 -17.77 -3.29
CA ILE A 104 7.80 -18.72 -3.01
C ILE A 104 8.37 -20.14 -3.09
N PRO A 105 8.31 -20.96 -2.02
CA PRO A 105 8.74 -22.34 -2.09
C PRO A 105 7.81 -23.14 -3.01
N THR A 106 8.36 -23.65 -4.11
CA THR A 106 7.63 -24.51 -5.05
C THR A 106 8.10 -25.95 -4.95
N ILE A 107 7.16 -26.89 -5.01
CA ILE A 107 7.45 -28.31 -5.22
C ILE A 107 7.57 -28.55 -6.72
N GLU A 108 8.33 -29.55 -7.17
CA GLU A 108 8.36 -29.94 -8.58
C GLU A 108 6.94 -30.20 -9.09
N HIS A 109 6.51 -29.42 -10.08
CA HIS A 109 5.20 -29.50 -10.69
C HIS A 109 5.28 -29.10 -12.16
N ILE A 110 4.34 -29.59 -12.95
CA ILE A 110 4.19 -29.16 -14.33
C ILE A 110 3.40 -27.84 -14.31
N PRO A 111 3.93 -26.75 -14.91
CA PRO A 111 3.17 -25.52 -15.06
C PRO A 111 1.88 -25.82 -15.82
N TRP A 112 0.76 -25.31 -15.33
CA TRP A 112 -0.54 -25.53 -15.98
C TRP A 112 -1.25 -24.19 -16.13
N GLN A 113 -1.97 -24.06 -17.23
CA GLN A 113 -2.74 -22.87 -17.54
C GLN A 113 -4.23 -23.21 -17.44
N GLN A 114 -4.95 -22.48 -16.60
CA GLN A 114 -6.41 -22.52 -16.59
C GLN A 114 -6.97 -21.47 -17.55
N LYS A 115 -8.04 -21.81 -18.27
CA LYS A 115 -8.77 -20.82 -19.07
C LYS A 115 -9.35 -19.72 -18.16
N ASN A 116 -9.10 -18.46 -18.49
CA ASN A 116 -9.62 -17.31 -17.76
C ASN A 116 -11.17 -17.33 -17.75
N ILE A 117 -11.74 -16.96 -16.61
CA ILE A 117 -13.19 -16.80 -16.46
C ILE A 117 -13.62 -15.57 -17.27
N PRO A 118 -14.66 -15.67 -18.12
CA PRO A 118 -15.16 -14.52 -18.87
C PRO A 118 -15.61 -13.40 -17.92
N ILE A 119 -15.22 -12.17 -18.22
CA ILE A 119 -15.67 -10.99 -17.47
C ILE A 119 -17.08 -10.62 -17.97
N PRO A 120 -18.08 -10.50 -17.07
CA PRO A 120 -19.42 -10.06 -17.45
C PRO A 120 -19.39 -8.67 -18.10
N PRO A 121 -20.17 -8.43 -19.17
CA PRO A 121 -20.16 -7.15 -19.88
C PRO A 121 -20.42 -5.92 -18.98
N GLY A 122 -21.31 -6.05 -18.00
CA GLY A 122 -21.68 -4.95 -17.10
C GLY A 122 -20.58 -4.46 -16.16
N ILE A 123 -19.50 -5.22 -15.98
CA ILE A 123 -18.35 -4.82 -15.12
C ILE A 123 -17.06 -4.68 -15.93
N LEU A 124 -17.11 -4.86 -17.25
CA LEU A 124 -15.91 -4.91 -18.09
C LEU A 124 -15.10 -3.62 -18.00
N GLU A 125 -15.78 -2.47 -18.09
CA GLU A 125 -15.14 -1.15 -18.03
C GLU A 125 -14.45 -0.90 -16.69
N ASP A 126 -15.08 -1.30 -15.58
CA ASP A 126 -14.53 -1.17 -14.23
C ASP A 126 -13.27 -2.03 -14.06
N VAL A 127 -13.30 -3.28 -14.54
CA VAL A 127 -12.14 -4.18 -14.48
C VAL A 127 -11.00 -3.63 -15.33
N VAL A 128 -11.29 -3.13 -16.54
CA VAL A 128 -10.28 -2.52 -17.40
C VAL A 128 -9.66 -1.29 -16.73
N LYS A 129 -10.46 -0.46 -16.07
CA LYS A 129 -9.99 0.71 -15.33
C LYS A 129 -9.03 0.31 -14.20
N ILE A 130 -9.37 -0.70 -13.41
CA ILE A 130 -8.52 -1.22 -12.33
C ILE A 130 -7.19 -1.75 -12.90
N ILE A 131 -7.24 -2.55 -13.98
CA ILE A 131 -6.02 -3.11 -14.59
C ILE A 131 -5.10 -1.99 -15.08
N LYS A 132 -5.66 -0.97 -15.77
CA LYS A 132 -4.87 0.18 -16.24
C LYS A 132 -4.22 0.96 -15.09
N ALA A 133 -4.95 1.19 -13.99
CA ALA A 133 -4.40 1.87 -12.82
C ALA A 133 -3.26 1.07 -12.15
N LYS A 134 -3.38 -0.26 -12.10
CA LYS A 134 -2.32 -1.15 -11.60
C LYS A 134 -1.08 -1.21 -12.49
N ILE A 135 -1.26 -1.11 -13.81
CA ILE A 135 -0.14 -0.98 -14.75
C ILE A 135 0.53 0.39 -14.58
N GLN A 136 -0.24 1.47 -14.47
CA GLN A 136 0.28 2.82 -14.29
C GLN A 136 1.06 2.98 -12.96
N SER A 137 0.61 2.33 -11.89
CA SER A 137 1.33 2.30 -10.62
C SER A 137 2.55 1.36 -10.61
N GLY A 138 2.80 0.61 -11.69
CA GLY A 138 3.92 -0.33 -11.80
C GLY A 138 3.76 -1.60 -10.96
N VAL A 139 2.55 -1.89 -10.46
CA VAL A 139 2.25 -3.13 -9.73
C VAL A 139 2.12 -4.30 -10.71
N TYR A 140 1.56 -4.04 -11.90
CA TYR A 140 1.44 -5.03 -12.97
C TYR A 140 2.40 -4.70 -14.10
N GLU A 141 3.13 -5.73 -14.54
CA GLU A 141 4.05 -5.69 -15.67
C GLU A 141 3.59 -6.68 -16.75
N PRO A 142 3.81 -6.39 -18.04
CA PRO A 142 3.62 -7.37 -19.10
C PRO A 142 4.56 -8.56 -18.88
N SER A 143 4.00 -9.77 -18.86
CA SER A 143 4.74 -11.04 -18.74
C SER A 143 4.93 -11.74 -20.08
#